data_AF-A0A7V9AFQ5-F1
#
_entry.id   AF-A0A7V9AFQ5-F1
#
_cell.length_a   1.000
_cell.length_b   1.000
_cell.length_c   1.000
_cell.angle_alpha   90.00
_cell.angle_beta   90.00
_cell.angle_gamma   90.00
#
_symmetry.space_group_name_H-M   'P 1'
#
loop_
_entity.id
_entity.type
_entity.pdbx_description
1 polymer ?
#
loop_
_entity_poly.entity_id
_entity_poly.type
_entity_poly.pdbx_seq_one_letter_code
_entity_poly.pdbx_strand_id
1 'polypeptide(L)'
;MVSLDRVGSIGALLAAIAAPCCFPLFAAVGTAAGLSGLGRFEGIILYIFQGFAVLTLAGLALSCRQHRNFGPLIVGTLSCVTLAYHFHRSFSLPALYSGLFGLIGATLWNYLSRRSARMAILKSTITCPRCGHRTKETMPTNACLFFFDCPECNARLKPLGGDCCVFCSYGSVPCPPIQTGESCCA
;
A
#
# COMPACT_ATOMS: atom_id res chain seq x y z
N MET A 1 9.67 -19.23 -1.52
CA MET A 1 9.05 -18.17 -0.70
C MET A 1 8.24 -17.25 -1.62
N VAL A 2 7.00 -17.64 -1.90
CA VAL A 2 6.04 -16.84 -2.65
C VAL A 2 5.71 -15.62 -1.79
N SER A 3 5.96 -14.43 -2.32
CA SER A 3 5.90 -13.17 -1.59
C SER A 3 4.52 -12.96 -0.97
N LEU A 4 4.44 -12.92 0.36
CA LEU A 4 3.24 -12.63 1.14
C LEU A 4 2.53 -11.34 0.67
N ASP A 5 3.32 -10.40 0.16
CA ASP A 5 2.88 -9.14 -0.47
C ASP A 5 2.03 -9.34 -1.75
N ARG A 6 2.28 -10.43 -2.50
CA ARG A 6 1.52 -10.82 -3.70
C ARG A 6 0.13 -11.33 -3.32
N VAL A 7 0.04 -12.15 -2.27
CA VAL A 7 -1.22 -12.73 -1.78
C VAL A 7 -2.09 -11.64 -1.16
N GLY A 8 -1.49 -10.74 -0.37
CA GLY A 8 -2.19 -9.59 0.21
C GLY A 8 -2.75 -8.64 -0.86
N SER A 9 -1.96 -8.32 -1.90
CA SER A 9 -2.42 -7.44 -2.98
C SER A 9 -3.54 -8.05 -3.82
N ILE A 10 -3.46 -9.36 -4.12
CA ILE A 10 -4.52 -10.08 -4.85
C ILE A 10 -5.80 -10.15 -4.01
N GLY A 11 -5.68 -10.38 -2.70
CA GLY A 11 -6.81 -10.40 -1.77
C GLY A 11 -7.55 -9.06 -1.68
N ALA A 12 -6.82 -7.94 -1.64
CA ALA A 12 -7.41 -6.60 -1.65
C ALA A 12 -8.15 -6.29 -2.97
N LEU A 13 -7.58 -6.71 -4.10
CA LEU A 13 -8.17 -6.51 -5.43
C LEU A 13 -9.45 -7.33 -5.61
N LEU A 14 -9.45 -8.58 -5.14
CA LEU A 14 -10.63 -9.45 -5.12
C LEU A 14 -11.73 -8.89 -4.21
N ALA A 15 -11.39 -8.39 -3.02
CA ALA A 15 -12.35 -7.78 -2.11
C ALA A 15 -13.01 -6.52 -2.71
N ALA A 16 -12.24 -5.67 -3.39
CA ALA A 16 -12.76 -4.45 -4.03
C ALA A 16 -13.71 -4.75 -5.19
N ILE A 17 -13.41 -5.78 -6.01
CA ILE A 17 -14.27 -6.22 -7.13
C ILE A 17 -15.52 -6.94 -6.61
N ALA A 18 -15.40 -7.68 -5.51
CA ALA A 18 -16.51 -8.43 -4.93
C ALA A 18 -17.50 -7.50 -4.18
N ALA A 19 -17.04 -6.43 -3.53
CA ALA A 19 -17.88 -5.52 -2.74
C ALA A 19 -19.18 -5.03 -3.44
N PRO A 20 -19.18 -4.54 -4.69
CA PRO A 20 -20.41 -4.09 -5.37
C PRO A 20 -21.36 -5.23 -5.73
N CYS A 21 -20.84 -6.44 -5.90
CA CYS A 21 -21.62 -7.63 -6.28
C CYS A 21 -22.15 -8.40 -5.06
N CYS A 22 -21.46 -8.29 -3.92
CA CYS A 22 -21.80 -9.01 -2.70
C CYS A 22 -22.94 -8.34 -1.93
N PHE A 23 -23.04 -7.00 -1.95
CA PHE A 23 -24.10 -6.29 -1.22
C PHE A 23 -25.53 -6.68 -1.69
N PRO A 24 -25.81 -6.75 -3.01
CA PRO A 24 -27.10 -7.25 -3.53
C PRO A 24 -27.31 -8.74 -3.23
N LEU A 25 -26.25 -9.54 -3.24
CA LEU A 25 -26.31 -10.98 -2.97
C LEU A 25 -26.61 -11.26 -1.50
N PHE A 26 -25.96 -10.56 -0.57
CA PHE A 26 -26.25 -10.66 0.86
C PHE A 26 -27.65 -10.15 1.19
N ALA A 27 -28.11 -9.08 0.54
CA ALA A 27 -29.49 -8.62 0.64
C ALA A 27 -30.47 -9.69 0.13
N ALA A 28 -30.21 -10.31 -1.03
CA ALA A 28 -31.05 -11.37 -1.60
C ALA A 28 -31.07 -12.64 -0.72
N VAL A 29 -29.91 -13.05 -0.18
CA VAL A 29 -29.79 -14.19 0.75
C VAL A 29 -30.49 -13.89 2.07
N GLY A 30 -30.35 -12.68 2.62
CA GLY A 30 -31.07 -12.27 3.83
C GLY A 30 -32.58 -12.25 3.63
N THR A 31 -33.04 -11.78 2.47
CA THR A 31 -34.45 -11.82 2.09
C THR A 31 -34.94 -13.27 1.94
N ALA A 32 -34.16 -14.15 1.31
CA ALA A 32 -34.47 -15.57 1.14
C ALA A 32 -34.45 -16.35 2.47
N ALA A 33 -33.61 -15.96 3.43
CA ALA A 33 -33.56 -16.52 4.77
C ALA A 33 -34.69 -16.00 5.69
N GLY A 34 -35.60 -15.17 5.18
CA GLY A 34 -36.74 -14.66 5.94
C GLY A 34 -36.41 -13.53 6.92
N LEU A 35 -35.23 -12.90 6.80
CA LEU A 35 -34.79 -11.79 7.66
C LEU A 35 -35.52 -10.46 7.37
N SER A 36 -36.55 -10.44 6.53
CA SER A 36 -37.36 -9.25 6.23
C SER A 36 -38.03 -8.61 7.45
N GLY A 37 -38.13 -9.33 8.59
CA GLY A 37 -38.65 -8.81 9.86
C GLY A 37 -37.68 -7.94 10.68
N LEU A 38 -36.42 -7.80 10.26
CA LEU A 38 -35.38 -7.03 10.96
C LEU A 38 -35.27 -5.56 10.54
N GLY A 39 -36.26 -5.00 9.83
CA GLY A 39 -36.26 -3.56 9.48
C GLY A 39 -36.09 -2.62 10.69
N ARG A 40 -36.40 -3.07 11.91
CA ARG A 40 -36.13 -2.35 13.16
C ARG A 40 -34.64 -2.24 13.52
N PHE A 41 -33.81 -3.18 13.06
CA PHE A 41 -32.38 -3.28 13.35
C PHE A 41 -31.48 -2.73 12.24
N GLU A 42 -32.03 -2.16 11.16
CA GLU A 42 -31.24 -1.54 10.08
C GLU A 42 -30.22 -0.54 10.61
N GLY A 43 -30.60 0.30 11.60
CA GLY A 43 -29.67 1.23 12.23
C GLY A 43 -28.48 0.54 12.92
N ILE A 44 -28.69 -0.61 13.56
CA ILE A 44 -27.65 -1.35 14.29
C ILE A 44 -26.67 -2.03 13.32
N ILE A 45 -27.19 -2.58 12.23
CA ILE A 45 -26.36 -3.22 11.18
C ILE A 45 -25.43 -2.18 10.55
N LEU A 46 -25.91 -0.95 10.34
CA LEU A 46 -25.14 0.16 9.78
C LEU A 46 -24.02 0.62 10.72
N TYR A 47 -24.28 0.67 12.03
CA TYR A 47 -23.23 0.94 13.03
C TYR A 47 -22.15 -0.15 13.08
N ILE A 48 -22.53 -1.42 12.96
CA ILE A 48 -21.57 -2.54 12.90
C ILE A 48 -20.67 -2.42 11.65
N PHE A 49 -21.24 -2.08 10.49
CA PHE A 49 -20.48 -1.91 9.25
C PHE A 49 -19.48 -0.74 9.35
N GLN A 50 -19.89 0.35 9.98
CA GLN A 50 -19.01 1.49 10.28
C GLN A 50 -17.87 1.08 11.24
N GLY A 51 -18.15 0.20 12.21
CA GLY A 51 -17.13 -0.37 13.10
C GLY A 51 -16.05 -1.18 12.35
N PHE A 52 -16.44 -2.04 11.41
CA PHE A 52 -15.50 -2.78 10.56
C PHE A 52 -14.67 -1.87 9.64
N ALA A 53 -15.26 -0.77 9.14
CA ALA A 53 -14.53 0.23 8.37
C ALA A 53 -13.44 0.92 9.21
N VAL A 54 -13.76 1.28 10.47
CA VAL A 54 -12.78 1.84 11.42
C VAL A 54 -11.68 0.83 11.74
N LEU A 55 -12.02 -0.45 11.93
CA LEU A 55 -11.04 -1.50 12.15
C LEU A 55 -10.08 -1.66 10.96
N THR A 56 -10.61 -1.54 9.73
CA THR A 56 -9.81 -1.56 8.49
C THR A 56 -8.87 -0.36 8.42
N LEU A 57 -9.37 0.84 8.75
CA LEU A 57 -8.54 2.05 8.85
C LEU A 57 -7.44 1.92 9.92
N ALA A 58 -7.76 1.34 11.07
CA ALA A 58 -6.79 1.08 12.13
C ALA A 58 -5.71 0.08 11.66
N GLY A 59 -6.09 -0.98 10.93
CA GLY A 59 -5.16 -1.93 10.32
C GLY A 59 -4.25 -1.28 9.27
N LEU A 60 -4.80 -0.40 8.42
CA LEU A 60 -4.04 0.40 7.46
C LEU A 60 -3.09 1.39 8.16
N ALA A 61 -3.52 2.00 9.26
CA ALA A 61 -2.70 2.92 10.06
C ALA A 61 -1.53 2.20 10.75
N LEU A 62 -1.76 0.98 11.26
CA LEU A 62 -0.70 0.13 11.82
C LEU A 62 0.27 -0.37 10.73
N SER A 63 -0.24 -0.72 9.54
CA SER A 63 0.58 -1.08 8.38
C SER A 63 1.45 0.10 7.89
N CYS A 64 0.93 1.33 7.95
CA CYS A 64 1.70 2.55 7.64
C CYS A 64 2.82 2.82 8.64
N ARG A 65 2.65 2.45 9.92
CA ARG A 65 3.73 2.51 10.90
C ARG A 65 4.91 1.60 10.55
N GLN A 66 4.67 0.55 9.76
CA GLN A 66 5.70 -0.41 9.37
C GLN A 66 6.48 -0.01 8.09
N HIS A 67 5.85 0.71 7.14
CA HIS A 67 6.45 0.97 5.81
C HIS A 67 6.31 2.43 5.28
N ARG A 68 5.92 3.40 6.13
CA ARG A 68 5.93 4.87 5.92
C ARG A 68 5.47 5.42 4.56
N ASN A 69 4.66 4.65 3.81
CA ASN A 69 4.09 5.07 2.53
C ASN A 69 2.68 5.66 2.74
N PHE A 70 2.58 6.99 2.79
CA PHE A 70 1.36 7.73 3.18
C PHE A 70 0.28 7.80 2.09
N GLY A 71 0.63 7.55 0.83
CA GLY A 71 -0.28 7.67 -0.32
C GLY A 71 -1.60 6.88 -0.18
N PRO A 72 -1.57 5.54 0.02
CA PRO A 72 -2.79 4.74 0.10
C PRO A 72 -3.63 5.03 1.36
N LEU A 73 -3.02 5.52 2.44
CA LEU A 73 -3.73 5.87 3.68
C LEU A 73 -4.57 7.15 3.53
N ILE A 74 -4.02 8.16 2.84
CA ILE A 74 -4.72 9.44 2.62
C ILE A 74 -5.96 9.21 1.72
N VAL A 75 -5.82 8.41 0.66
CA VAL A 75 -6.96 8.09 -0.21
C VAL A 75 -8.00 7.26 0.53
N GLY A 76 -7.58 6.26 1.32
CA GLY A 76 -8.50 5.42 2.11
C GLY A 76 -9.25 6.19 3.21
N THR A 77 -8.57 7.09 3.92
CA THR A 77 -9.19 7.96 4.94
C THR A 77 -10.16 8.96 4.31
N LEU A 78 -9.79 9.59 3.18
CA LEU A 78 -10.66 10.52 2.46
C LEU A 78 -11.94 9.83 1.96
N SER A 79 -11.83 8.61 1.43
CA SER A 79 -13.00 7.83 1.01
C SER A 79 -13.90 7.45 2.18
N CYS A 80 -13.35 7.03 3.32
CA CYS A 80 -14.16 6.66 4.49
C CYS A 80 -14.88 7.86 5.12
N VAL A 81 -14.22 9.02 5.22
CA VAL A 81 -14.81 10.25 5.75
C VAL A 81 -15.93 10.75 4.84
N THR A 82 -15.72 10.70 3.53
CA THR A 82 -16.74 11.08 2.54
C THR A 82 -17.97 10.18 2.65
N LEU A 83 -17.76 8.85 2.79
CA LEU A 83 -18.85 7.89 2.95
C LEU A 83 -19.65 8.16 4.23
N ALA A 84 -18.97 8.34 5.36
CA ALA A 84 -19.60 8.57 6.67
C ALA A 84 -20.43 9.87 6.68
N TYR A 85 -19.91 10.94 6.07
CA TYR A 85 -20.62 12.21 5.96
C TYR A 85 -21.89 12.11 5.10
N HIS A 86 -21.81 11.40 3.97
CA HIS A 86 -22.96 11.22 3.09
C HIS A 86 -24.03 10.34 3.73
N PHE A 87 -23.60 9.30 4.45
CA PHE A 87 -24.47 8.34 5.11
C PHE A 87 -25.30 8.95 6.25
N HIS A 88 -24.73 9.91 7.00
CA HIS A 88 -25.42 10.60 8.09
C HIS A 88 -26.47 11.63 7.60
N ARG A 89 -26.37 12.08 6.34
CA ARG A 89 -27.23 13.15 5.79
C ARG A 89 -28.36 12.65 4.90
N SER A 90 -28.18 11.56 4.13
CA SER A 90 -29.24 10.87 3.34
C SER A 90 -28.72 9.55 2.75
N PHE A 91 -29.49 8.46 2.86
CA PHE A 91 -29.17 7.17 2.22
C PHE A 91 -29.43 7.27 0.70
N SER A 92 -28.40 7.58 -0.08
CA SER A 92 -28.51 7.76 -1.52
C SER A 92 -27.54 6.86 -2.29
N LEU A 93 -28.10 6.07 -3.23
CA LEU A 93 -27.37 5.27 -4.24
C LEU A 93 -26.16 5.98 -4.90
N PRO A 94 -26.20 7.29 -5.26
CA PRO A 94 -25.04 7.97 -5.81
C PRO A 94 -23.84 8.06 -4.85
N ALA A 95 -24.05 8.10 -3.54
CA ALA A 95 -22.97 8.15 -2.55
C ALA A 95 -22.21 6.82 -2.43
N LEU A 96 -22.92 5.71 -2.64
CA LEU A 96 -22.30 4.39 -2.67
C LEU A 96 -21.43 4.23 -3.93
N TYR A 97 -21.89 4.75 -5.07
CA TYR A 97 -21.15 4.70 -6.33
C TYR A 97 -19.91 5.59 -6.32
N SER A 98 -19.97 6.77 -5.68
CA SER A 98 -18.81 7.64 -5.54
C SER A 98 -17.72 7.03 -4.65
N GLY A 99 -18.11 6.32 -3.58
CA GLY A 99 -17.19 5.54 -2.76
C GLY A 99 -16.50 4.41 -3.53
N LEU A 100 -17.23 3.71 -4.38
CA LEU A 100 -16.69 2.64 -5.22
C LEU A 100 -15.69 3.17 -6.25
N PHE A 101 -16.02 4.29 -6.91
CA PHE A 101 -15.09 4.98 -7.81
C PHE A 101 -13.82 5.42 -7.09
N GLY A 102 -13.93 5.89 -5.85
CA GLY A 102 -12.79 6.20 -4.99
C GLY A 102 -11.89 5.00 -4.74
N LEU A 103 -12.46 3.83 -4.42
CA LEU A 103 -11.70 2.59 -4.21
C LEU A 103 -11.03 2.08 -5.49
N ILE A 104 -11.70 2.17 -6.64
CA ILE A 104 -11.11 1.82 -7.94
C ILE A 104 -9.94 2.76 -8.26
N GLY A 105 -10.11 4.07 -8.03
CA GLY A 105 -9.04 5.05 -8.18
C GLY A 105 -7.86 4.79 -7.25
N ALA A 106 -8.12 4.47 -5.98
CA ALA A 106 -7.09 4.11 -5.01
C ALA A 106 -6.33 2.82 -5.40
N THR A 107 -7.07 1.83 -5.88
CA THR A 107 -6.51 0.55 -6.34
C THR A 107 -5.67 0.73 -7.58
N LEU A 108 -6.16 1.52 -8.54
CA LEU A 108 -5.41 1.86 -9.75
C LEU A 108 -4.13 2.61 -9.39
N TRP A 109 -4.20 3.55 -8.43
CA TRP A 109 -3.03 4.27 -7.99
C TRP A 109 -2.00 3.35 -7.34
N ASN A 110 -2.42 2.50 -6.40
CA ASN A 110 -1.55 1.49 -5.79
C ASN A 110 -0.97 0.52 -6.83
N TYR A 111 -1.76 0.07 -7.81
CA TYR A 111 -1.30 -0.81 -8.88
C TYR A 111 -0.24 -0.15 -9.77
N LEU A 112 -0.44 1.12 -10.13
CA LEU A 112 0.52 1.88 -10.93
C LEU A 112 1.81 2.15 -10.14
N SER A 113 1.72 2.54 -8.86
CA SER A 113 2.89 2.72 -8.00
C SER A 113 3.70 1.43 -7.85
N ARG A 114 3.02 0.29 -7.63
CA ARG A 114 3.65 -1.05 -7.56
C ARG A 114 4.26 -1.48 -8.89
N ARG A 115 3.65 -1.11 -10.03
CA ARG A 115 4.17 -1.41 -11.37
C ARG A 115 5.48 -0.67 -11.64
N SER A 116 5.55 0.62 -11.31
CA SER A 116 6.79 1.41 -11.45
C SER A 116 7.92 0.86 -10.60
N ALA A 117 7.64 0.42 -9.37
CA ALA A 117 8.63 -0.21 -8.48
C ALA A 117 9.21 -1.53 -9.04
N ARG A 118 8.44 -2.28 -9.85
CA ARG A 118 8.93 -3.50 -10.51
C ARG A 118 9.77 -3.24 -11.76
N MET A 119 9.70 -2.06 -12.35
CA MET A 119 10.53 -1.67 -13.49
C MET A 119 11.89 -1.07 -13.08
N ALA A 120 12.11 -0.80 -11.79
CA ALA A 120 13.38 -0.29 -11.30
C ALA A 120 14.53 -1.28 -11.56
N ILE A 121 15.68 -0.75 -11.96
CA ILE A 121 16.88 -1.54 -12.20
C ILE A 121 17.49 -1.92 -10.86
N LEU A 122 17.55 -3.23 -10.59
CA LEU A 122 18.03 -3.78 -9.32
C LEU A 122 19.53 -4.05 -9.31
N LYS A 123 20.18 -4.06 -10.47
CA LYS A 123 21.62 -4.31 -10.58
C LYS A 123 22.37 -2.99 -10.56
N SER A 124 23.23 -2.80 -9.58
CA SER A 124 24.06 -1.60 -9.47
C SER A 124 25.50 -2.00 -9.12
N THR A 125 26.44 -1.22 -9.62
CA THR A 125 27.87 -1.44 -9.33
C THR A 125 28.29 -0.44 -8.28
N ILE A 126 28.68 -0.93 -7.10
CA ILE A 126 29.23 -0.11 -6.01
C ILE A 126 30.72 0.07 -6.25
N THR A 127 31.19 1.33 -6.24
CA THR A 127 32.61 1.65 -6.34
C THR A 127 33.15 2.08 -4.98
N CYS A 128 34.15 1.38 -4.46
CA CYS A 128 34.74 1.72 -3.17
C CYS A 128 35.62 2.98 -3.28
N PRO A 129 35.41 4.02 -2.46
CA PRO A 129 36.23 5.23 -2.48
C PRO A 129 37.63 5.04 -1.89
N ARG A 130 37.90 3.96 -1.13
CA ARG A 130 39.23 3.70 -0.55
C ARG A 130 40.17 2.95 -1.48
N CYS A 131 39.69 1.95 -2.22
CA CYS A 131 40.51 1.09 -3.06
C CYS A 131 40.16 1.13 -4.55
N GLY A 132 39.08 1.81 -4.95
CA GLY A 132 38.62 1.87 -6.35
C GLY A 132 37.97 0.58 -6.87
N HIS A 133 37.86 -0.46 -6.05
CA HIS A 133 37.24 -1.73 -6.45
C HIS A 133 35.75 -1.56 -6.76
N ARG A 134 35.29 -2.26 -7.81
CA ARG A 134 33.91 -2.21 -8.31
C ARG A 134 33.23 -3.55 -8.12
N THR A 135 32.19 -3.59 -7.30
CA THR A 135 31.43 -4.82 -7.03
C THR A 135 30.01 -4.67 -7.58
N LYS A 136 29.57 -5.67 -8.35
CA LYS A 136 28.19 -5.72 -8.86
C LYS A 136 27.31 -6.37 -7.81
N GLU A 137 26.41 -5.59 -7.23
CA GLU A 137 25.47 -6.06 -6.22
C GLU A 137 24.04 -5.96 -6.73
N THR A 138 23.20 -6.87 -6.25
CA THR A 138 21.76 -6.81 -6.52
C THR A 138 21.08 -6.15 -5.34
N MET A 139 20.47 -5.00 -5.60
CA MET A 139 19.84 -4.18 -4.59
C MET A 139 18.58 -4.89 -4.05
N PRO A 140 18.45 -5.05 -2.71
CA PRO A 140 17.26 -5.65 -2.13
C PRO A 140 16.04 -4.75 -2.32
N THR A 141 14.91 -5.32 -2.76
CA THR A 141 13.63 -4.59 -2.93
C THR A 141 12.93 -4.26 -1.61
N ASN A 142 13.30 -4.93 -0.52
CA ASN A 142 12.59 -4.87 0.76
C ASN A 142 13.37 -4.16 1.88
N ALA A 143 14.58 -3.63 1.62
CA ALA A 143 15.40 -2.97 2.64
C ALA A 143 16.43 -1.99 2.05
N CYS A 144 16.73 -0.91 2.77
CA CYS A 144 17.83 0.00 2.42
C CYS A 144 19.16 -0.54 2.99
N LEU A 145 20.17 -0.76 2.14
CA LEU A 145 21.49 -1.18 2.58
C LEU A 145 22.27 0.07 3.03
N PHE A 146 22.44 0.23 4.35
CA PHE A 146 23.12 1.40 4.93
C PHE A 146 24.63 1.17 5.13
N PHE A 147 25.01 -0.07 5.40
CA PHE A 147 26.41 -0.47 5.61
C PHE A 147 26.80 -1.47 4.54
N PHE A 148 27.86 -1.17 3.79
CA PHE A 148 28.46 -2.09 2.84
C PHE A 148 29.91 -2.32 3.20
N ASP A 149 30.28 -3.59 3.37
CA ASP A 149 31.65 -3.99 3.63
C ASP A 149 32.30 -4.36 2.29
N CYS A 150 33.35 -3.63 1.91
CA CYS A 150 34.03 -3.87 0.64
C CYS A 150 34.79 -5.20 0.68
N PRO A 151 34.63 -6.09 -0.33
CA PRO A 151 35.26 -7.42 -0.30
C PRO A 151 36.79 -7.39 -0.42
N GLU A 152 37.37 -6.33 -1.01
CA GLU A 152 38.82 -6.23 -1.19
C GLU A 152 39.55 -5.61 0.00
N CYS A 153 39.01 -4.53 0.57
CA CYS A 153 39.70 -3.77 1.62
C CYS A 153 39.04 -3.89 2.99
N ASN A 154 37.93 -4.65 3.11
CA ASN A 154 37.12 -4.78 4.32
C ASN A 154 36.71 -3.44 4.95
N ALA A 155 36.72 -2.36 4.18
CA ALA A 155 36.28 -1.06 4.65
C ALA A 155 34.75 -1.02 4.70
N ARG A 156 34.22 -0.67 5.87
CA ARG A 156 32.79 -0.44 6.08
C ARG A 156 32.39 0.92 5.57
N LEU A 157 31.69 0.96 4.44
CA LEU A 157 31.19 2.18 3.81
C LEU A 157 29.86 2.59 4.44
N LYS A 158 29.73 3.90 4.70
CA LYS A 158 28.48 4.57 5.11
C LYS A 158 28.08 5.57 4.01
N PRO A 159 26.78 5.80 3.79
CA PRO A 159 26.32 6.81 2.86
C PRO A 159 26.82 8.20 3.24
N LEU A 160 26.95 9.06 2.23
CA LEU A 160 27.29 10.47 2.38
C LEU A 160 26.12 11.22 3.04
N GLY A 161 26.41 12.34 3.69
CA GLY A 161 25.37 13.19 4.28
C GLY A 161 24.44 13.73 3.20
N GLY A 162 23.16 13.36 3.26
CA GLY A 162 22.15 13.70 2.25
C GLY A 162 21.66 12.52 1.41
N ASP A 163 22.38 11.39 1.42
CA ASP A 163 21.99 10.17 0.71
C ASP A 163 21.39 9.12 1.65
N CYS A 164 20.41 8.36 1.13
CA CYS A 164 19.66 7.39 1.93
C CYS A 164 20.34 6.02 2.08
N CYS A 165 21.24 5.65 1.15
CA CYS A 165 21.87 4.32 1.12
C CYS A 165 23.20 4.36 0.36
N VAL A 166 24.05 3.36 0.59
CA VAL A 166 25.38 3.28 -0.07
C VAL A 166 25.29 3.22 -1.60
N PHE A 167 24.18 2.74 -2.16
CA PHE A 167 23.96 2.73 -3.61
C PHE A 167 23.69 4.13 -4.18
N CYS A 168 23.11 5.06 -3.41
CA CYS A 168 22.95 6.44 -3.85
C CYS A 168 24.29 7.18 -3.83
N SER A 169 25.11 6.92 -2.82
CA SER A 169 26.42 7.59 -2.67
C SER A 169 27.51 7.04 -3.58
N TYR A 170 27.57 5.71 -3.76
CA TYR A 170 28.69 5.04 -4.41
C TYR A 170 28.28 4.08 -5.53
N GLY A 171 26.98 3.94 -5.79
CA GLY A 171 26.44 3.06 -6.82
C GLY A 171 26.30 3.75 -8.16
N SER A 172 26.33 2.95 -9.24
CA SER A 172 26.08 3.43 -10.61
C SER A 172 24.61 3.79 -10.87
N VAL A 173 23.68 3.21 -10.13
CA VAL A 173 22.24 3.40 -10.27
C VAL A 173 21.65 3.64 -8.86
N PRO A 174 20.80 4.66 -8.68
CA PRO A 174 20.26 5.02 -7.36
C PRO A 174 19.23 3.99 -6.84
N CYS A 175 18.83 4.15 -5.57
CA CYS A 175 17.83 3.29 -4.93
C CYS A 175 16.51 3.19 -5.71
N PRO A 176 15.81 2.03 -5.70
CA PRO A 176 14.52 1.86 -6.36
C PRO A 176 13.51 2.98 -6.08
N PRO A 177 13.36 3.51 -4.84
CA PRO A 177 12.42 4.60 -4.59
C PRO A 177 12.78 5.91 -5.33
N ILE A 178 14.06 6.26 -5.45
CA ILE A 178 14.49 7.42 -6.25
C ILE A 178 14.20 7.17 -7.75
N GLN A 179 14.40 5.95 -8.24
CA GLN A 179 14.07 5.61 -9.64
C GLN A 179 12.58 5.73 -9.94
N THR A 180 11.70 5.54 -8.94
CA THR A 180 10.26 5.68 -9.08
C THR A 180 9.73 7.07 -8.71
N GLY A 181 10.59 8.01 -8.34
CA GLY A 181 10.19 9.35 -7.91
C GLY A 181 9.56 9.41 -6.51
N GLU A 182 9.73 8.37 -5.70
CA GLU A 182 9.35 8.36 -4.29
C GLU A 182 10.54 8.81 -3.41
N SER A 183 10.25 9.42 -2.26
CA SER A 183 11.29 9.78 -1.28
C SER A 183 11.94 8.53 -0.69
N CYS A 184 13.27 8.38 -0.79
CA CYS A 184 13.97 7.19 -0.29
C CYS A 184 13.99 7.10 1.25
N CYS A 185 13.73 5.88 1.76
CA CYS A 185 13.84 5.45 3.16
C CYS A 185 13.21 6.44 4.16
N ALA A 186 11.88 6.44 4.20
CA ALA A 186 11.13 6.98 5.33
C ALA A 186 10.58 5.80 6.12
#